data_AF-A0A8S9GBB6-F1
#
_entry.id   AF-A0A8S9GBB6-F1
#
_cell.length_a   1.000
_cell.length_b   1.000
_cell.length_c   1.000
_cell.angle_alpha   90.00
_cell.angle_beta   90.00
_cell.angle_gamma   90.00
#
_symmetry.space_group_name_H-M   'P 1'
#
loop_
_entity.id
_entity.type
_entity.pdbx_description
1 polymer ?
#
loop_
_entity_poly.entity_id
_entity_poly.type
_entity_poly.pdbx_seq_one_letter_code
_entity_poly.pdbx_strand_id
1 'polypeptide(L)'
;MLECAELTRQIRGGTREVPPIGDLYFKDEYIDAASASKRSDGSMNYLVEKYDRTLKQTMIQLGASEKLARARLSVIERLRAENKKASDKRLRRKKFFELNLKSLKEKAEFEGDRDAVVETLVKERQRLRDSRIREVTCERVRVQTAMADKYTRCFGREEVTSEIERSTSSVLPLEVNPLALVPTPVESPTVPAAEDPEDLPASNVLTGSGEDDGSVA
;
A
#
# COMPACT_ATOMS: atom_id res chain seq x y z
N MET A 1 51.96 -53.14 -30.77
CA MET A 1 51.64 -54.55 -30.42
C MET A 1 50.40 -54.70 -29.54
N LEU A 2 50.08 -53.76 -28.64
CA LEU A 2 48.87 -53.84 -27.79
C LEU A 2 47.57 -53.82 -28.59
N GLU A 3 47.46 -53.01 -29.65
CA GLU A 3 46.24 -52.89 -30.47
C GLU A 3 45.94 -54.17 -31.27
N CYS A 4 46.98 -54.83 -31.81
CA CYS A 4 46.83 -56.13 -32.47
C CYS A 4 46.47 -57.25 -31.47
N ALA A 5 46.99 -57.18 -30.24
CA ALA A 5 46.65 -58.12 -29.17
C ALA A 5 45.20 -57.91 -28.67
N GLU A 6 44.77 -56.66 -28.54
CA GLU A 6 43.41 -56.26 -28.16
C GLU A 6 42.39 -56.73 -29.22
N LEU A 7 42.68 -56.49 -30.50
CA LEU A 7 41.85 -56.93 -31.63
C LEU A 7 41.79 -58.46 -31.72
N THR A 8 42.93 -59.15 -31.58
CA THR A 8 42.96 -60.62 -31.56
C THR A 8 42.17 -61.18 -30.38
N ARG A 9 42.21 -60.50 -29.23
CA ARG A 9 41.41 -60.84 -28.04
C ARG A 9 39.93 -60.60 -28.28
N GLN A 10 39.52 -59.54 -28.99
CA GLN A 10 38.13 -59.31 -29.36
C GLN A 10 37.60 -60.35 -30.35
N ILE A 11 38.37 -60.65 -31.41
CA ILE A 11 37.99 -61.64 -32.44
C ILE A 11 37.91 -63.05 -31.85
N ARG A 12 38.84 -63.43 -30.97
CA ARG A 12 38.81 -64.76 -30.32
C ARG A 12 37.85 -64.85 -29.13
N GLY A 13 37.15 -63.77 -28.78
CA GLY A 13 36.30 -63.72 -27.59
C GLY A 13 37.16 -63.68 -26.32
N GLY A 14 37.55 -62.48 -25.91
CA GLY A 14 38.35 -62.27 -24.71
C GLY A 14 37.60 -62.60 -23.43
N THR A 15 38.34 -62.85 -22.34
CA THR A 15 37.80 -63.03 -20.98
C THR A 15 37.26 -61.74 -20.36
N ARG A 16 36.65 -60.84 -21.15
CA ARG A 16 35.82 -59.79 -20.55
C ARG A 16 34.68 -60.52 -19.86
N GLU A 17 34.52 -60.28 -18.57
CA GLU A 17 33.39 -60.81 -17.81
C GLU A 17 32.11 -60.39 -18.54
N VAL A 18 31.48 -61.36 -19.19
CA VAL A 18 30.15 -61.18 -19.75
C VAL A 18 29.25 -60.89 -18.55
N PRO A 19 28.36 -59.88 -18.62
CA PRO A 19 27.47 -59.58 -17.51
C PRO A 19 26.82 -60.86 -16.99
N PRO A 20 26.77 -61.07 -15.66
CA PRO A 20 26.07 -62.21 -15.09
C PRO A 20 24.68 -62.32 -15.74
N ILE A 21 24.24 -63.55 -16.02
CA ILE A 21 22.92 -63.78 -16.65
C ILE A 21 21.79 -63.11 -15.84
N GLY A 22 21.98 -62.94 -14.52
CA GLY A 22 21.08 -62.21 -13.63
C GLY A 22 20.84 -60.74 -13.98
N ASP A 23 21.81 -60.08 -14.62
CA ASP A 23 21.81 -58.64 -14.87
C ASP A 23 21.33 -58.29 -16.29
N LEU A 24 21.02 -59.30 -17.11
CA LEU A 24 20.45 -59.09 -18.44
C LEU A 24 19.01 -58.56 -18.34
N TYR A 25 18.69 -57.56 -19.15
CA TYR A 25 17.35 -56.98 -19.21
C TYR A 25 16.30 -57.99 -19.70
N PHE A 26 16.66 -58.83 -20.68
CA PHE A 26 15.88 -59.95 -21.20
C PHE A 26 16.52 -61.28 -20.79
N LYS A 27 16.61 -61.52 -19.48
CA LYS A 27 17.27 -62.70 -18.91
C LYS A 27 16.59 -64.00 -19.32
N ASP A 28 15.27 -64.06 -19.20
CA ASP A 28 14.52 -65.30 -19.43
C ASP A 28 14.59 -65.68 -20.91
N GLU A 29 14.44 -64.68 -21.80
CA GLU A 29 14.56 -64.88 -23.24
C GLU A 29 15.99 -65.27 -23.65
N TYR A 30 17.01 -64.82 -22.92
CA TYR A 30 18.39 -65.28 -23.11
C TYR A 30 18.55 -66.75 -22.74
N ILE A 31 18.01 -67.20 -21.60
CA ILE A 31 18.07 -68.60 -21.17
C ILE A 31 17.34 -69.49 -22.19
N ASP A 32 16.19 -69.06 -22.68
CA ASP A 32 15.41 -69.77 -23.70
C ASP A 32 16.15 -69.84 -25.04
N ALA A 33 16.70 -68.71 -25.51
CA ALA A 33 17.47 -68.66 -26.75
C ALA A 33 18.76 -69.49 -26.68
N ALA A 34 19.48 -69.43 -25.55
CA ALA A 34 20.67 -70.24 -25.30
C ALA A 34 20.33 -71.74 -25.28
N SER A 35 19.22 -72.11 -24.66
CA SER A 35 18.74 -73.50 -24.62
C SER A 35 18.32 -74.02 -26.00
N ALA A 36 17.74 -73.15 -26.83
CA ALA A 36 17.30 -73.46 -28.19
C ALA A 36 18.44 -73.46 -29.23
N SER A 37 19.57 -72.81 -28.94
CA SER A 37 20.70 -72.64 -29.88
C SER A 37 21.25 -73.95 -30.45
N LYS A 38 21.11 -75.06 -29.73
CA LYS A 38 21.51 -76.41 -30.19
C LYS A 38 20.74 -76.89 -31.43
N ARG A 39 19.61 -76.26 -31.77
CA ARG A 39 18.73 -76.68 -32.88
C ARG A 39 18.61 -75.63 -33.99
N SER A 40 18.82 -74.34 -33.69
CA SER A 40 18.75 -73.25 -34.66
C SER A 40 19.33 -71.96 -34.08
N ASP A 41 20.05 -71.20 -34.90
CA ASP A 41 20.56 -69.87 -34.55
C ASP A 41 19.49 -68.78 -34.53
N GLY A 42 18.28 -69.06 -35.06
CA GLY A 42 17.20 -68.08 -35.18
C GLY A 42 16.77 -67.46 -33.85
N SER A 43 16.77 -68.25 -32.76
CA SER A 43 16.38 -67.76 -31.43
C SER A 43 17.35 -66.71 -30.88
N MET A 44 18.65 -66.84 -31.18
CA MET A 44 19.64 -65.85 -30.76
C MET A 44 19.48 -64.55 -31.54
N ASN A 45 19.25 -64.63 -32.85
CA ASN A 45 19.01 -63.46 -33.69
C ASN A 45 17.77 -62.68 -33.25
N TYR A 46 16.68 -63.36 -32.90
CA TYR A 46 15.48 -62.72 -32.37
C TYR A 46 15.75 -61.93 -31.08
N LEU A 47 16.56 -62.49 -30.18
CA LEU A 47 16.93 -61.82 -28.94
C LEU A 47 17.76 -60.55 -29.20
N VAL A 48 18.74 -60.63 -30.11
CA VAL A 48 19.55 -59.48 -30.54
C VAL A 48 18.64 -58.37 -31.09
N GLU A 49 17.70 -58.70 -31.99
CA GLU A 49 16.74 -57.73 -32.52
C GLU A 49 15.83 -57.12 -31.43
N LYS A 50 15.49 -57.89 -30.39
CA LYS A 50 14.69 -57.39 -29.26
C LYS A 50 15.46 -56.34 -28.46
N TYR A 51 16.73 -56.59 -28.18
CA TYR A 51 17.62 -55.60 -27.54
C TYR A 51 17.78 -54.36 -28.41
N ASP A 52 18.08 -54.53 -29.70
CA ASP A 52 18.27 -53.41 -30.62
C ASP A 52 17.02 -52.52 -30.72
N ARG A 53 15.82 -53.13 -30.79
CA ARG A 53 14.56 -52.39 -30.79
C ARG A 53 14.37 -51.61 -29.49
N THR A 54 14.60 -52.25 -28.35
CA THR A 54 14.44 -51.63 -27.04
C THR A 54 15.42 -50.49 -26.83
N LEU A 55 16.68 -50.68 -27.21
CA LEU A 55 17.72 -49.65 -27.15
C LEU A 55 17.35 -48.44 -28.03
N LYS A 56 16.94 -48.68 -29.29
CA LYS A 56 16.49 -47.61 -30.19
C LYS A 56 15.30 -46.84 -29.60
N GLN A 57 14.34 -47.54 -29.02
CA GLN A 57 13.17 -46.93 -28.38
C GLN A 57 13.57 -46.07 -27.18
N THR A 58 14.41 -46.56 -26.29
CA THR A 58 14.83 -45.81 -25.09
C THR A 58 15.69 -44.61 -25.44
N MET A 59 16.56 -44.71 -26.46
CA MET A 59 17.32 -43.57 -26.98
C MET A 59 16.40 -42.45 -27.46
N ILE A 60 15.31 -42.77 -28.16
CA ILE A 60 14.33 -41.78 -28.63
C ILE A 60 13.61 -41.13 -27.43
N GLN A 61 13.16 -41.94 -26.47
CA GLN A 61 12.48 -41.45 -25.27
C GLN A 61 13.38 -40.54 -24.42
N LEU A 62 14.64 -40.92 -24.24
CA LEU A 62 15.63 -40.12 -23.52
C LEU A 62 15.88 -38.79 -24.23
N GLY A 63 16.03 -38.81 -25.55
CA GLY A 63 16.18 -37.58 -26.34
C GLY A 63 14.98 -36.63 -26.21
N ALA A 64 13.76 -37.17 -26.13
CA ALA A 64 12.55 -36.37 -25.91
C ALA A 64 12.49 -35.79 -24.49
N SER A 65 12.79 -36.61 -23.47
CA SER A 65 12.74 -36.17 -22.07
C SER A 65 13.83 -35.16 -21.73
N GLU A 66 15.04 -35.32 -22.29
CA GLU A 66 16.13 -34.35 -22.14
C GLU A 66 15.77 -32.99 -22.73
N LYS A 67 15.18 -32.95 -23.93
CA LYS A 67 14.73 -31.69 -24.55
C LYS A 67 13.69 -30.99 -23.67
N LEU A 68 12.74 -31.75 -23.13
CA LEU A 68 11.74 -31.23 -22.21
C LEU A 68 12.37 -30.70 -20.91
N ALA A 69 13.33 -31.44 -20.33
CA ALA A 69 14.04 -31.02 -19.13
C ALA A 69 14.81 -29.71 -19.35
N ARG A 70 15.52 -29.57 -20.48
CA ARG A 70 16.22 -28.33 -20.85
C ARG A 70 15.24 -27.15 -20.99
N ALA A 71 14.10 -27.36 -21.65
CA ALA A 71 13.07 -26.32 -21.79
C ALA A 71 12.52 -25.88 -20.41
N ARG A 72 12.24 -26.83 -19.52
CA ARG A 72 11.76 -26.54 -18.16
C ARG A 72 12.80 -25.75 -17.35
N LEU A 73 14.07 -26.13 -17.40
CA LEU A 73 15.14 -25.41 -16.70
C LEU A 73 15.27 -23.97 -17.18
N SER A 74 15.22 -23.73 -18.50
CA SER A 74 15.26 -22.38 -19.07
C SER A 74 14.08 -21.50 -18.60
N VAL A 75 12.87 -22.07 -18.48
CA VAL A 75 11.72 -21.34 -17.91
C VAL A 75 11.95 -20.99 -16.44
N ILE A 76 12.45 -21.95 -15.65
CA ILE A 76 12.73 -21.74 -14.22
C ILE A 76 13.77 -20.63 -14.03
N GLU A 77 14.83 -20.59 -14.83
CA GLU A 77 15.86 -19.55 -14.76
C GLU A 77 15.30 -18.15 -15.04
N ARG A 78 14.45 -18.02 -16.06
CA ARG A 78 13.76 -16.75 -16.36
C ARG A 78 12.86 -16.31 -15.21
N LEU A 79 12.03 -17.21 -14.68
CA LEU A 79 11.16 -16.92 -13.54
C LEU A 79 11.95 -16.53 -12.28
N ARG A 80 13.10 -17.16 -12.04
CA ARG A 80 14.00 -16.79 -10.93
C ARG A 80 14.58 -15.38 -11.12
N ALA A 81 14.99 -15.04 -12.34
CA ALA A 81 15.51 -13.71 -12.65
C ALA A 81 14.43 -12.62 -12.49
N GLU A 82 13.21 -12.87 -12.96
CA GLU A 82 12.07 -11.96 -12.80
C GLU A 82 11.65 -11.78 -11.34
N ASN A 83 11.56 -12.88 -10.58
CA ASN A 83 11.25 -12.81 -9.16
C ASN A 83 12.30 -12.02 -8.36
N LYS A 84 13.59 -12.18 -8.70
CA LYS A 84 14.67 -11.38 -8.09
C LYS A 84 14.47 -9.89 -8.37
N LYS A 85 14.23 -9.51 -9.63
CA LYS A 85 13.96 -8.11 -10.02
C LYS A 85 12.72 -7.54 -9.31
N ALA A 86 11.64 -8.33 -9.22
CA ALA A 86 10.41 -7.95 -8.55
C ALA A 86 10.62 -7.75 -7.04
N SER A 87 11.39 -8.64 -6.41
CA SER A 87 11.78 -8.53 -4.99
C SER A 87 12.58 -7.26 -4.73
N ASP A 88 13.61 -6.97 -5.54
CA ASP A 88 14.44 -5.78 -5.41
C ASP A 88 13.60 -4.50 -5.57
N LYS A 89 12.67 -4.47 -6.52
CA LYS A 89 11.74 -3.34 -6.71
C LYS A 89 10.83 -3.16 -5.50
N ARG A 90 10.30 -4.26 -4.94
CA ARG A 90 9.47 -4.23 -3.73
C ARG A 90 10.26 -3.70 -2.54
N LEU A 91 11.52 -4.12 -2.38
CA LEU A 91 12.40 -3.64 -1.31
C LEU A 91 12.67 -2.13 -1.43
N ARG A 92 12.96 -1.63 -2.64
CA ARG A 92 13.14 -0.20 -2.89
C ARG A 92 11.89 0.61 -2.56
N ARG A 93 10.70 0.14 -2.97
CA ARG A 93 9.42 0.77 -2.63
C ARG A 93 9.19 0.80 -1.12
N LYS A 94 9.45 -0.31 -0.42
CA LYS A 94 9.30 -0.38 1.04
C LYS A 94 10.19 0.66 1.74
N LYS A 95 11.46 0.77 1.33
CA LYS A 95 12.38 1.79 1.86
C LYS A 95 11.90 3.20 1.59
N PHE A 96 11.41 3.47 0.37
CA PHE A 96 10.86 4.77 0.01
C PHE A 96 9.64 5.12 0.88
N PHE A 97 8.71 4.19 1.06
CA PHE A 97 7.55 4.37 1.94
C PHE A 97 7.96 4.61 3.39
N GLU A 98 8.96 3.90 3.90
CA GLU A 98 9.44 4.09 5.26
C GLU A 98 10.05 5.48 5.48
N LEU A 99 10.81 6.00 4.50
CA LEU A 99 11.34 7.36 4.54
C LEU A 99 10.23 8.41 4.50
N ASN A 100 9.24 8.24 3.62
CA ASN A 100 8.09 9.13 3.56
C ASN A 100 7.29 9.13 4.86
N LEU A 101 7.09 7.95 5.47
CA LEU A 101 6.40 7.84 6.76
C LEU A 101 7.15 8.62 7.84
N LYS A 102 8.48 8.51 7.90
CA LYS A 102 9.31 9.27 8.85
C LYS A 102 9.18 10.78 8.62
N SER A 103 9.29 11.23 7.36
CA SER A 103 9.13 12.64 7.04
C SER A 103 7.73 13.19 7.35
N LEU A 104 6.67 12.40 7.12
CA LEU A 104 5.30 12.80 7.47
C LEU A 104 5.11 12.91 8.99
N LYS A 105 5.71 12.00 9.76
CA LYS A 105 5.68 12.10 11.24
C LYS A 105 6.39 13.35 11.73
N GLU A 106 7.59 13.62 11.26
CA GLU A 106 8.35 14.83 11.61
C GLU A 106 7.58 16.12 11.24
N LYS A 107 6.93 16.13 10.08
CA LYS A 107 6.08 17.26 9.67
C LYS A 107 4.88 17.45 10.60
N ALA A 108 4.21 16.37 10.99
CA ALA A 108 3.08 16.43 11.90
C ALA A 108 3.50 16.91 13.30
N GLU A 109 4.67 16.48 13.78
CA GLU A 109 5.25 16.95 15.05
C GLU A 109 5.54 18.45 14.98
N PHE A 110 6.20 18.91 13.91
CA PHE A 110 6.51 20.33 13.71
C PHE A 110 5.25 21.20 13.56
N GLU A 111 4.21 20.68 12.91
CA GLU A 111 2.91 21.35 12.80
C GLU A 111 2.23 21.47 14.17
N GLY A 112 2.25 20.41 14.98
CA GLY A 112 1.77 20.44 16.36
C GLY A 112 2.50 21.48 17.23
N ASP A 113 3.82 21.59 17.09
CA ASP A 113 4.61 22.61 17.80
C ASP A 113 4.22 24.04 17.36
N ARG A 114 4.00 24.24 16.06
CA ARG A 114 3.54 25.54 15.53
C ARG A 114 2.17 25.91 16.05
N ASP A 115 1.23 24.99 16.07
CA ASP A 115 -0.12 25.22 16.57
C ASP A 115 -0.10 25.53 18.07
N ALA A 116 0.73 24.84 18.85
CA ALA A 116 0.93 25.14 20.26
C ALA A 116 1.44 26.59 20.47
N VAL A 117 2.42 27.03 19.67
CA VAL A 117 2.92 28.41 19.72
C VAL A 117 1.82 29.40 19.34
N VAL A 118 1.08 29.15 18.27
CA VAL A 118 -0.04 30.02 17.84
C VAL A 118 -1.09 30.14 18.94
N GLU A 119 -1.46 29.04 19.59
CA GLU A 119 -2.38 29.04 20.73
C GLU A 119 -1.88 29.93 21.89
N THR A 120 -0.59 29.88 22.22
CA THR A 120 -0.04 30.77 23.25
C THR A 120 -0.15 32.25 22.86
N LEU A 121 0.16 32.59 21.61
CA LEU A 121 0.07 33.95 21.10
C LEU A 121 -1.38 34.46 21.06
N VAL A 122 -2.34 33.61 20.69
CA VAL A 122 -3.76 33.94 20.70
C VAL A 122 -4.23 34.27 22.10
N LYS A 123 -3.86 33.45 23.10
CA LYS A 123 -4.17 33.66 24.52
C LYS A 123 -3.56 34.95 25.05
N GLU A 124 -2.29 35.21 24.75
CA GLU A 124 -1.61 36.43 25.20
C GLU A 124 -2.23 37.68 24.58
N ARG A 125 -2.53 37.63 23.28
CA ARG A 125 -3.22 38.73 22.60
C ARG A 125 -4.60 39.01 23.22
N GLN A 126 -5.32 37.97 23.62
CA GLN A 126 -6.59 38.14 24.33
C GLN A 126 -6.39 38.79 25.71
N ARG A 127 -5.43 38.29 26.49
CA ARG A 127 -5.07 38.86 27.81
C ARG A 127 -4.74 40.35 27.72
N LEU A 128 -3.96 40.76 26.71
CA LEU A 128 -3.60 42.16 26.49
C LEU A 128 -4.81 43.03 26.14
N ARG A 129 -5.72 42.54 25.28
CA ARG A 129 -6.98 43.24 24.97
C ARG A 129 -7.82 43.43 26.23
N ASP A 130 -8.02 42.37 27.01
CA ASP A 130 -8.83 42.42 28.22
C ASP A 130 -8.22 43.36 29.26
N SER A 131 -6.90 43.35 29.41
CA SER A 131 -6.16 44.29 30.27
C SER A 131 -6.41 45.74 29.85
N ARG A 132 -6.34 46.02 28.54
CA ARG A 132 -6.55 47.37 28.02
C ARG A 132 -8.00 47.84 28.20
N ILE A 133 -8.97 46.97 27.95
CA ILE A 133 -10.40 47.28 28.14
C ILE A 133 -10.66 47.62 29.61
N ARG A 134 -10.11 46.84 30.55
CA ARG A 134 -10.27 47.11 31.99
C ARG A 134 -9.70 48.46 32.38
N GLU A 135 -8.47 48.78 31.95
CA GLU A 135 -7.83 50.07 32.22
C GLU A 135 -8.69 51.25 31.73
N VAL A 136 -9.13 51.20 30.47
CA VAL A 136 -9.97 52.25 29.86
C VAL A 136 -11.32 52.37 30.58
N THR A 137 -11.89 51.26 31.02
CA THR A 137 -13.17 51.24 31.75
C THR A 137 -13.01 51.87 33.14
N CYS A 138 -11.98 51.48 33.89
CA CYS A 138 -11.68 52.07 35.19
C CYS A 138 -11.46 53.58 35.09
N GLU A 139 -10.71 54.04 34.06
CA GLU A 139 -10.47 55.46 33.86
C GLU A 139 -11.74 56.22 33.48
N ARG A 140 -12.60 55.64 32.63
CA ARG A 140 -13.91 56.23 32.31
C ARG A 140 -14.76 56.42 33.56
N VAL A 141 -14.84 55.41 34.42
CA VAL A 141 -15.57 55.49 35.70
C VAL A 141 -14.98 56.59 36.57
N ARG A 142 -13.65 56.62 36.73
CA ARG A 142 -12.96 57.65 37.52
C ARG A 142 -13.27 59.06 37.03
N VAL A 143 -13.23 59.29 35.72
CA VAL A 143 -13.55 60.57 35.10
C VAL A 143 -15.03 60.91 35.28
N GLN A 144 -15.95 59.97 35.06
CA GLN A 144 -17.38 60.19 35.25
C GLN A 144 -17.72 60.54 36.70
N THR A 145 -17.14 59.84 37.67
CA THR A 145 -17.27 60.16 39.09
C THR A 145 -16.75 61.57 39.39
N ALA A 146 -15.55 61.91 38.92
CA ALA A 146 -15.00 63.25 39.10
C ALA A 146 -15.84 64.36 38.45
N MET A 147 -16.45 64.07 37.29
CA MET A 147 -17.37 64.98 36.60
C MET A 147 -18.69 65.15 37.36
N ALA A 148 -19.27 64.07 37.88
CA ALA A 148 -20.47 64.11 38.71
C ALA A 148 -20.22 64.90 40.01
N ASP A 149 -19.09 64.67 40.67
CA ASP A 149 -18.67 65.42 41.86
C ASP A 149 -18.48 66.92 41.56
N LYS A 150 -17.93 67.26 40.38
CA LYS A 150 -17.79 68.65 39.97
C LYS A 150 -19.16 69.29 39.69
N TYR A 151 -20.04 68.58 39.01
CA TYR A 151 -21.39 69.06 38.70
C TYR A 151 -22.20 69.33 39.98
N THR A 152 -22.20 68.39 40.94
CA THR A 152 -22.89 68.58 42.22
C THR A 152 -22.33 69.76 43.03
N ARG A 153 -21.01 70.00 43.02
CA ARG A 153 -20.41 71.16 43.69
C ARG A 153 -20.74 72.50 43.02
N CYS A 154 -20.75 72.57 41.69
CA CYS A 154 -20.94 73.83 40.96
C CYS A 154 -22.42 74.18 40.71
N PHE A 155 -23.29 73.18 40.58
CA PHE A 155 -24.68 73.34 40.15
C PHE A 155 -25.70 72.70 41.11
N GLY A 156 -25.28 71.91 42.10
CA GLY A 156 -26.16 71.29 43.10
C GLY A 156 -26.68 72.24 44.20
N ARG A 157 -26.69 73.55 43.94
CA ARG A 157 -27.32 74.56 44.80
C ARG A 157 -28.44 75.26 44.03
N GLU A 158 -29.46 74.50 43.66
CA GLU A 158 -30.82 75.05 43.57
C GLU A 158 -31.60 74.51 44.77
N GLU A 159 -31.72 75.41 45.75
CA GLU A 159 -32.66 75.51 46.86
C GLU A 159 -33.33 74.23 47.41
N VAL A 160 -32.98 73.90 48.67
CA VAL A 160 -34.00 73.50 49.65
C VAL A 160 -33.81 74.36 50.90
N THR A 161 -34.32 75.59 50.83
CA THR A 161 -34.98 76.18 52.00
C THR A 161 -36.39 75.63 52.01
N SER A 162 -36.70 74.74 52.95
CA SER A 162 -38.08 74.63 53.40
C SER A 162 -38.10 74.09 54.81
N GLU A 163 -38.19 75.02 55.75
CA GLU A 163 -39.05 74.83 56.89
C GLU A 163 -40.43 74.32 56.43
N ILE A 164 -40.93 73.35 57.20
CA ILE A 164 -42.35 73.07 57.45
C ILE A 164 -43.08 72.20 56.42
N GLU A 165 -43.43 71.02 56.92
CA GLU A 165 -44.44 70.07 56.46
C GLU A 165 -45.74 70.74 55.97
N ARG A 166 -46.26 70.32 54.81
CA ARG A 166 -47.66 69.87 54.72
C ARG A 166 -47.98 69.14 53.42
N SER A 167 -48.31 67.86 53.61
CA SER A 167 -49.42 67.15 52.97
C SER A 167 -49.38 66.79 51.48
N THR A 168 -49.44 65.46 51.29
CA THR A 168 -50.30 64.71 50.34
C THR A 168 -49.90 64.81 48.87
N SER A 169 -49.72 63.73 48.10
CA SER A 169 -50.43 62.46 48.08
C SER A 169 -49.76 61.56 47.02
N SER A 170 -49.85 60.22 47.17
CA SER A 170 -50.10 59.28 46.05
C SER A 170 -48.96 59.12 45.00
N VAL A 171 -48.26 58.00 44.79
CA VAL A 171 -48.64 56.57 44.69
C VAL A 171 -47.38 55.67 44.82
N LEU A 172 -47.63 54.48 45.35
CA LEU A 172 -46.89 53.20 45.49
C LEU A 172 -45.74 52.84 44.51
N PRO A 173 -44.86 51.88 44.92
CA PRO A 173 -43.65 51.51 44.21
C PRO A 173 -43.89 50.40 43.17
N LEU A 174 -43.15 50.43 42.06
CA LEU A 174 -43.08 49.30 41.11
C LEU A 174 -41.68 48.70 41.12
N GLU A 175 -41.61 47.51 41.73
CA GLU A 175 -40.68 46.45 41.39
C GLU A 175 -40.90 45.93 39.95
N VAL A 176 -39.94 45.09 39.53
CA VAL A 176 -39.88 44.18 38.36
C VAL A 176 -39.63 44.88 36.99
N ASN A 177 -38.70 44.48 36.12
CA ASN A 177 -38.12 43.16 35.85
C ASN A 177 -36.90 43.32 34.90
N PRO A 178 -35.77 42.60 35.09
CA PRO A 178 -34.64 42.58 34.14
C PRO A 178 -34.87 41.55 33.03
N LEU A 179 -35.75 41.81 32.07
CA LEU A 179 -35.87 40.98 30.85
C LEU A 179 -36.45 41.83 29.70
N ALA A 180 -35.59 42.42 28.88
CA ALA A 180 -35.87 42.75 27.46
C ALA A 180 -34.66 43.42 26.80
N LEU A 181 -33.64 42.63 26.45
CA LEU A 181 -32.99 42.84 25.16
C LEU A 181 -32.55 41.47 24.63
N VAL A 182 -33.50 40.83 23.97
CA VAL A 182 -33.26 39.69 23.07
C VAL A 182 -32.24 40.15 22.03
N PRO A 183 -31.05 39.55 21.92
CA PRO A 183 -30.27 39.64 20.71
C PRO A 183 -31.01 38.82 19.65
N THR A 184 -31.47 39.48 18.60
CA THR A 184 -31.86 38.83 17.35
C THR A 184 -30.68 37.96 16.86
N PRO A 185 -30.91 36.73 16.37
CA PRO A 185 -29.83 35.88 15.89
C PRO A 185 -29.22 36.54 14.65
N VAL A 186 -27.92 36.84 14.70
CA VAL A 186 -27.15 37.09 13.49
C VAL A 186 -26.93 35.71 12.85
N GLU A 187 -27.47 35.55 11.64
CA GLU A 187 -27.31 34.38 10.79
C GLU A 187 -25.83 33.95 10.73
N SER A 188 -25.62 32.68 11.02
CA SER A 188 -24.36 32.00 10.74
C SER A 188 -24.19 31.84 9.23
N PRO A 189 -22.99 32.01 8.65
CA PRO A 189 -22.74 31.56 7.29
C PRO A 189 -22.85 30.03 7.27
N THR A 190 -23.91 29.54 6.62
CA THR A 190 -24.10 28.14 6.27
C THR A 190 -22.92 27.66 5.43
N VAL A 191 -22.16 26.72 5.97
CA VAL A 191 -21.27 25.83 5.22
C VAL A 191 -22.16 24.77 4.55
N PRO A 192 -22.19 24.64 3.22
CA PRO A 192 -22.80 23.46 2.61
C PRO A 192 -21.85 22.28 2.75
N ALA A 193 -22.31 21.25 3.46
CA ALA A 193 -21.69 19.94 3.51
C ALA A 193 -22.08 19.12 2.27
N ALA A 194 -21.08 18.42 1.74
CA ALA A 194 -21.11 17.14 1.04
C ALA A 194 -22.33 16.83 0.14
N GLU A 195 -22.10 16.93 -1.17
CA GLU A 195 -22.85 16.18 -2.19
C GLU A 195 -21.89 15.17 -2.83
N ASP A 196 -22.20 13.89 -2.66
CA ASP A 196 -21.83 12.73 -3.49
C ASP A 196 -22.93 11.68 -3.20
N PRO A 197 -23.31 10.76 -4.12
CA PRO A 197 -22.77 10.48 -5.45
C PRO A 197 -23.88 10.40 -6.54
N GLU A 198 -23.53 10.59 -7.82
CA GLU A 198 -24.39 10.14 -8.93
C GLU A 198 -23.61 9.31 -9.94
N ASP A 199 -24.29 8.23 -10.36
CA ASP A 199 -23.82 7.05 -11.08
C ASP A 199 -23.89 7.23 -12.61
N LEU A 200 -22.83 6.75 -13.29
CA LEU A 200 -22.81 6.09 -14.62
C LEU A 200 -23.17 6.92 -15.90
N PRO A 201 -22.80 6.49 -17.13
CA PRO A 201 -22.24 5.19 -17.52
C PRO A 201 -20.93 5.20 -18.35
N ALA A 202 -20.31 4.02 -18.35
CA ALA A 202 -19.25 3.61 -19.24
C ALA A 202 -19.67 3.65 -20.72
N SER A 203 -18.74 4.05 -21.60
CA SER A 203 -18.77 3.61 -23.00
C SER A 203 -17.36 3.57 -23.63
N ASN A 204 -17.05 2.38 -24.13
CA ASN A 204 -16.34 2.05 -25.37
C ASN A 204 -14.83 2.39 -25.42
N VAL A 205 -13.95 1.42 -25.21
CA VAL A 205 -13.52 0.43 -26.23
C VAL A 205 -13.25 1.10 -27.58
N LEU A 206 -11.99 1.45 -27.82
CA LEU A 206 -11.44 1.49 -29.17
C LEU A 206 -10.20 0.59 -29.22
N THR A 207 -10.45 -0.65 -29.59
CA THR A 207 -9.46 -1.57 -30.11
C THR A 207 -8.97 -1.04 -31.45
N GLY A 208 -7.71 -0.59 -31.51
CA GLY A 208 -7.01 -0.36 -32.77
C GLY A 208 -6.50 -1.69 -33.32
N SER A 209 -7.39 -2.45 -33.97
CA SER A 209 -7.04 -3.52 -34.89
C SER A 209 -6.66 -2.88 -36.23
N GLY A 210 -5.39 -2.97 -36.59
CA GLY A 210 -4.88 -2.59 -37.91
C GLY A 210 -4.31 -3.82 -38.59
N GLU A 211 -5.17 -4.59 -39.24
CA GLU A 211 -4.83 -5.56 -40.28
C GLU A 211 -5.83 -5.32 -41.42
N ASP A 212 -5.32 -4.98 -42.61
CA ASP A 212 -5.80 -5.48 -43.90
C ASP A 212 -4.86 -4.97 -45.01
N ASP A 213 -3.98 -5.88 -45.40
CA ASP A 213 -3.70 -6.36 -46.76
C ASP A 213 -4.18 -5.53 -47.97
N GLY A 214 -3.28 -5.37 -48.95
CA GLY A 214 -3.66 -5.52 -50.35
C GLY A 214 -3.09 -4.54 -51.38
N SER A 215 -1.97 -4.96 -52.00
CA SER A 215 -1.89 -5.16 -53.47
C SER A 215 -1.33 -4.05 -54.38
N VAL A 216 -0.47 -4.52 -55.31
CA VAL A 216 -0.07 -3.98 -56.64
C VAL A 216 1.01 -2.88 -56.62
N ALA A 217 2.17 -2.95 -57.29
CA ALA A 217 2.75 -3.78 -58.36
C ALA A 217 4.26 -3.92 -58.16
#